data_AF-A0A352VND5-F1
#
_entry.id   AF-A0A352VND5-F1
#
_cell.length_a   1.000
_cell.length_b   1.000
_cell.length_c   1.000
_cell.angle_alpha   90.00
_cell.angle_beta   90.00
_cell.angle_gamma   90.00
#
_symmetry.space_group_name_H-M   'P 1'
#
loop_
_entity.id
_entity.type
_entity.pdbx_description
1 polymer ?
#
loop_
_entity_poly.entity_id
_entity_poly.type
_entity_poly.pdbx_seq_one_letter_code
_entity_poly.pdbx_strand_id
1 'polypeptide(L)'
;PLALDACLRAGAREAEPGEFTRRAYLRGKLDLVQAEAVSDLIEARSRALHLAALGQLEQGLSGRISGLREGLVRLEALLAHHIDFPEEDDAPVPLDEIVSEAT
;
A
#
# COMPACT_ATOMS: atom_id res chain seq x y z
N PRO A 1 2.60 -17.04 -38.81
CA PRO A 1 2.39 -15.72 -38.16
C PRO A 1 2.98 -15.71 -36.73
N LEU A 2 3.78 -14.69 -36.39
CA LEU A 2 4.29 -14.50 -35.03
C LEU A 2 3.11 -14.27 -34.06
N ALA A 3 3.23 -14.73 -32.80
CA ALA A 3 2.13 -14.69 -31.83
C ALA A 3 1.62 -13.26 -31.54
N LEU A 4 2.52 -12.27 -31.47
CA LEU A 4 2.17 -10.86 -31.28
C LEU A 4 1.26 -10.35 -32.41
N ASP A 5 1.67 -10.60 -33.64
CA ASP A 5 0.93 -10.25 -34.86
C ASP A 5 -0.49 -10.81 -34.89
N ALA A 6 -0.66 -12.05 -34.41
CA ALA A 6 -1.98 -12.68 -34.30
C ALA A 6 -2.86 -11.96 -33.28
N CYS A 7 -2.31 -11.57 -32.13
CA CYS A 7 -3.03 -10.82 -31.10
C CYS A 7 -3.45 -9.42 -31.59
N LEU A 8 -2.55 -8.69 -32.26
CA LEU A 8 -2.86 -7.36 -32.80
C LEU A 8 -3.96 -7.42 -33.87
N ARG A 9 -3.91 -8.40 -34.79
CA ARG A 9 -4.98 -8.62 -35.77
C ARG A 9 -6.31 -9.04 -35.15
N ALA A 10 -6.28 -9.67 -33.98
CA ALA A 10 -7.47 -10.02 -33.20
C ALA A 10 -8.05 -8.84 -32.39
N GLY A 11 -7.48 -7.63 -32.51
CA GLY A 11 -7.98 -6.41 -31.87
C GLY A 11 -7.28 -6.01 -30.58
N ALA A 12 -6.19 -6.71 -30.19
CA ALA A 12 -5.36 -6.24 -29.09
C ALA A 12 -4.59 -4.96 -29.49
N ARG A 13 -4.37 -4.08 -28.52
CA ARG A 13 -3.42 -2.95 -28.62
C ARG A 13 -2.10 -3.36 -27.98
N GLU A 14 -0.97 -2.89 -28.53
CA GLU A 14 0.33 -2.99 -27.85
C GLU A 14 0.29 -2.34 -26.47
N ALA A 15 0.83 -3.01 -25.47
CA ALA A 15 0.85 -2.50 -24.11
C ALA A 15 1.89 -1.38 -23.94
N GLU A 16 1.54 -0.37 -23.14
CA GLU A 16 2.50 0.64 -22.70
C GLU A 16 3.48 0.07 -21.66
N PRO A 17 4.64 0.71 -21.44
CA PRO A 17 5.57 0.29 -20.39
C PRO A 17 4.88 0.19 -19.01
N GLY A 18 5.03 -0.96 -18.35
CA GLY A 18 4.45 -1.22 -17.03
C GLY A 18 2.91 -1.35 -17.00
N GLU A 19 2.22 -1.32 -18.16
CA GLU A 19 0.76 -1.23 -18.20
C GLU A 19 0.06 -2.37 -17.48
N PHE A 20 0.60 -3.60 -17.52
CA PHE A 20 0.03 -4.75 -16.81
C PHE A 20 0.13 -4.61 -15.29
N THR A 21 1.28 -4.19 -14.77
CA THR A 21 1.48 -3.94 -13.34
C THR A 21 0.62 -2.78 -12.87
N ARG A 22 0.54 -1.69 -13.66
CA ARG A 22 -0.35 -0.56 -13.39
C ARG A 22 -1.82 -0.99 -13.34
N ARG A 23 -2.27 -1.84 -14.27
CA ARG A 23 -3.64 -2.39 -14.26
C ARG A 23 -3.90 -3.26 -13.02
N ALA A 24 -2.90 -4.01 -12.55
CA ALA A 24 -3.01 -4.79 -11.32
C ALA A 24 -3.17 -3.87 -10.08
N TYR A 25 -2.38 -2.79 -10.01
CA TYR A 25 -2.52 -1.77 -8.98
C TYR A 25 -3.90 -1.08 -9.00
N LEU A 26 -4.32 -0.56 -10.15
CA LEU A 26 -5.61 0.15 -10.27
C LEU A 26 -6.82 -0.74 -9.99
N ARG A 27 -6.69 -2.07 -10.14
CA ARG A 27 -7.73 -3.04 -9.80
C ARG A 27 -7.61 -3.59 -8.39
N GLY A 28 -6.70 -3.06 -7.56
CA GLY A 28 -6.52 -3.47 -6.17
C GLY A 28 -5.94 -4.88 -6.00
N LYS A 29 -5.39 -5.48 -7.06
CA LYS A 29 -4.67 -6.78 -6.94
C LYS A 29 -3.32 -6.59 -6.24
N LEU A 30 -2.70 -5.44 -6.45
CA LEU A 30 -1.46 -5.00 -5.81
C LEU A 30 -1.71 -3.62 -5.20
N ASP A 31 -1.06 -3.30 -4.09
CA ASP A 31 -0.85 -1.91 -3.71
C ASP A 31 0.33 -1.28 -4.48
N LEU A 32 0.61 0.00 -4.22
CA LEU A 32 1.66 0.73 -4.94
C LEU A 32 3.07 0.19 -4.64
N VAL A 33 3.35 -0.18 -3.40
CA VAL A 33 4.65 -0.73 -2.98
C VAL A 33 4.89 -2.08 -3.65
N GLN A 34 3.87 -2.93 -3.68
CA GLN A 34 3.93 -4.21 -4.37
C GLN A 34 4.10 -4.02 -5.89
N ALA A 35 3.46 -3.01 -6.49
CA ALA A 35 3.62 -2.71 -7.91
C ALA A 35 5.07 -2.28 -8.26
N GLU A 36 5.70 -1.45 -7.41
CA GLU A 36 7.10 -1.07 -7.55
C GLU A 36 8.05 -2.27 -7.38
N ALA A 37 7.75 -3.14 -6.41
CA ALA A 37 8.53 -4.33 -6.14
C ALA A 37 8.60 -5.32 -7.32
N VAL A 38 7.61 -5.29 -8.24
CA VAL A 38 7.69 -6.07 -9.49
C VAL A 38 8.88 -5.61 -10.35
N SER A 39 9.11 -4.30 -10.47
CA SER A 39 10.24 -3.76 -11.24
C SER A 39 11.56 -4.08 -10.55
N ASP A 40 11.62 -3.88 -9.23
CA ASP A 40 12.81 -4.18 -8.41
C ASP A 40 13.20 -5.65 -8.52
N LEU A 41 12.22 -6.56 -8.55
CA LEU A 41 12.47 -7.99 -8.69
C LEU A 41 13.09 -8.35 -10.04
N ILE A 42 12.60 -7.72 -11.12
CA ILE A 42 13.09 -7.92 -12.49
C ILE A 42 14.52 -7.37 -12.64
N GLU A 43 14.81 -6.23 -12.01
CA GLU A 43 16.09 -5.53 -12.13
C GLU A 43 17.15 -6.00 -11.11
N ALA A 44 16.76 -6.77 -10.09
CA ALA A 44 17.63 -7.21 -9.02
C ALA A 44 18.91 -7.90 -9.53
N ARG A 45 20.07 -7.31 -9.19
CA ARG A 45 21.40 -7.83 -9.58
C ARG A 45 22.13 -8.58 -8.48
N SER A 46 21.50 -8.76 -7.32
CA SER A 46 22.06 -9.51 -6.20
C SER A 46 20.98 -10.32 -5.49
N ARG A 47 21.39 -11.40 -4.83
CA ARG A 47 20.47 -12.21 -4.00
C ARG A 47 19.77 -11.38 -2.93
N ALA A 48 20.49 -10.43 -2.32
CA ALA A 48 19.92 -9.55 -1.30
C ALA A 48 18.80 -8.66 -1.86
N LEU A 49 19.01 -8.05 -3.03
CA LEU A 49 17.98 -7.23 -3.69
C LEU A 49 16.78 -8.08 -4.11
N HIS A 50 17.02 -9.28 -4.64
CA HIS A 50 15.94 -10.19 -5.03
C HIS A 50 15.06 -10.60 -3.83
N LEU A 51 15.69 -10.95 -2.69
CA LEU A 51 14.96 -11.27 -1.46
C LEU A 51 14.21 -10.06 -0.89
N ALA A 52 14.80 -8.86 -0.98
CA ALA A 52 14.13 -7.64 -0.54
C ALA A 52 12.87 -7.35 -1.38
N ALA A 53 12.97 -7.43 -2.71
CA ALA A 53 11.84 -7.25 -3.61
C ALA A 53 10.72 -8.29 -3.39
N LEU A 54 11.10 -9.57 -3.17
CA LEU A 54 10.14 -10.61 -2.79
C LEU A 54 9.40 -10.28 -1.49
N GLY A 55 10.12 -9.85 -0.45
CA GLY A 55 9.49 -9.47 0.81
C GLY A 55 8.51 -8.29 0.68
N GLN A 56 8.75 -7.37 -0.26
CA GLN A 56 7.81 -6.30 -0.55
C GLN A 56 6.57 -6.79 -1.29
N LEU A 57 6.71 -7.74 -2.22
CA LEU A 57 5.56 -8.38 -2.87
C LEU A 57 4.65 -9.11 -1.88
N GLU A 58 5.21 -9.65 -0.80
CA GLU A 58 4.49 -10.32 0.30
C GLU A 58 3.85 -9.36 1.33
N GLN A 59 3.68 -8.08 0.99
CA GLN A 59 3.07 -7.02 1.83
C GLN A 59 3.93 -6.53 3.01
N GLY A 60 5.24 -6.75 2.99
CA GLY A 60 6.14 -6.38 4.10
C GLY A 60 6.03 -4.91 4.53
N LEU A 61 6.34 -3.94 3.65
CA LEU A 61 6.21 -2.52 3.97
C LEU A 61 4.75 -2.05 3.99
N SER A 62 3.91 -2.57 3.10
CA SER A 62 2.49 -2.22 3.02
C SER A 62 1.74 -2.49 4.32
N GLY A 63 2.00 -3.63 4.97
CA GLY A 63 1.44 -3.96 6.27
C GLY A 63 1.90 -2.98 7.37
N ARG A 64 3.18 -2.59 7.37
CA ARG A 64 3.71 -1.61 8.32
C ARG A 64 3.09 -0.23 8.14
N ILE A 65 2.96 0.23 6.89
CA ILE A 65 2.29 1.51 6.57
C ILE A 65 0.82 1.46 6.99
N SER A 66 0.15 0.34 6.72
CA SER A 66 -1.26 0.15 7.10
C SER A 66 -1.44 0.21 8.61
N GLY A 67 -0.58 -0.47 9.38
CA GLY A 67 -0.62 -0.40 10.85
C GLY A 67 -0.39 1.00 11.40
N LEU A 68 0.57 1.75 10.83
CA LEU A 68 0.80 3.16 11.19
C LEU A 68 -0.42 4.03 10.86
N ARG A 69 -1.00 3.85 9.67
CA ARG A 69 -2.20 4.58 9.26
C ARG A 69 -3.37 4.29 10.18
N GLU A 70 -3.57 3.03 10.56
CA GLU A 70 -4.62 2.65 11.51
C GLU A 70 -4.42 3.33 12.87
N GLY A 71 -3.18 3.40 13.37
CA GLY A 71 -2.85 4.15 14.59
C GLY A 71 -3.19 5.63 14.48
N LEU A 72 -2.81 6.27 13.37
CA LEU A 72 -3.10 7.70 13.13
C LEU A 72 -4.60 7.98 13.03
N VAL A 73 -5.37 7.12 12.34
CA VAL A 73 -6.83 7.28 12.22
C VAL A 73 -7.51 7.11 13.58
N ARG A 74 -7.03 6.19 14.43
CA ARG A 74 -7.53 6.06 15.81
C ARG A 74 -7.24 7.31 16.62
N LEU A 75 -5.99 7.78 16.59
CA LEU A 75 -5.58 9.00 17.29
C LEU A 75 -6.40 10.22 16.84
N GLU A 76 -6.62 10.37 15.53
CA GLU A 76 -7.47 11.42 14.96
C GLU A 76 -8.90 11.36 15.53
N ALA A 77 -9.50 10.17 15.59
CA ALA A 77 -10.85 10.01 16.12
C ALA A 77 -10.96 10.37 17.62
N LEU A 78 -9.95 10.00 18.42
CA LEU A 78 -9.90 10.34 19.84
C LEU A 78 -9.77 11.84 20.08
N LEU A 79 -8.88 12.50 19.32
CA LEU A 79 -8.70 13.94 19.39
C LEU A 79 -9.94 14.70 18.91
N ALA A 80 -10.57 14.24 17.82
CA ALA A 80 -11.79 14.85 17.30
C ALA A 80 -12.92 14.81 18.33
N HIS A 81 -13.14 13.67 18.98
CA HIS A 81 -14.14 13.55 20.03
C HIS A 81 -13.85 14.48 21.22
N HIS A 82 -12.60 14.53 21.69
CA HIS A 82 -12.23 15.42 22.80
C HIS A 82 -12.45 16.91 22.48
N ILE A 83 -12.24 17.31 21.22
CA ILE A 83 -12.47 18.70 20.78
C ILE A 83 -13.96 19.00 20.66
N ASP A 84 -14.76 18.06 20.15
CA ASP A 84 -16.18 18.26 19.89
C ASP A 84 -17.04 18.22 21.18
N PHE A 85 -16.58 17.52 22.23
CA PHE A 85 -17.33 17.30 23.48
C PHE A 85 -16.52 17.62 24.75
N PRO A 86 -16.06 18.87 24.95
CA PRO A 86 -15.15 19.23 26.04
C PRO A 86 -15.78 19.22 27.44
N GLU A 87 -17.11 19.18 27.54
CA GLU A 87 -17.86 19.15 28.82
C GLU A 87 -18.31 17.73 29.21
N GLU A 88 -18.11 16.72 28.35
CA GLU A 88 -18.34 15.32 28.70
C GLU A 88 -17.12 14.81 29.49
N ASP A 89 -17.31 14.52 30.78
CA ASP A 89 -16.26 13.99 31.68
C ASP A 89 -15.74 12.60 31.26
N ASP A 90 -16.42 11.91 30.34
CA ASP A 90 -16.19 10.51 29.95
C ASP A 90 -15.77 10.36 28.47
N ALA A 91 -14.74 11.08 28.03
CA ALA A 91 -14.12 10.73 26.74
C ALA A 91 -13.74 9.23 26.77
N PRO A 92 -13.99 8.46 25.69
CA PRO A 92 -13.80 7.00 25.68
C PRO A 92 -12.39 6.55 26.11
N VAL A 93 -11.40 7.43 25.93
CA VAL A 93 -10.01 7.25 26.32
C VAL A 93 -9.50 8.56 26.94
N PRO A 94 -8.88 8.54 28.13
CA PRO A 94 -8.24 9.69 28.76
C PRO A 94 -7.10 10.30 27.92
N LEU A 95 -6.87 11.62 28.05
CA LEU A 95 -5.83 12.35 27.29
C LEU A 95 -4.41 11.81 27.50
N ASP A 96 -4.07 11.36 28.70
CA ASP A 96 -2.77 10.75 29.02
C ASP A 96 -2.57 9.41 28.30
N GLU A 97 -3.64 8.63 28.13
CA GLU A 97 -3.62 7.39 27.34
C GLU A 97 -3.54 7.68 25.84
N ILE A 98 -4.22 8.72 25.34
CA ILE A 98 -4.09 9.23 23.97
C ILE A 98 -2.64 9.64 23.66
N VAL A 99 -1.99 10.36 24.58
CA VAL A 99 -0.59 10.78 24.43
C VAL A 99 0.36 9.58 24.43
N SER A 100 0.07 8.54 25.23
CA SER A 100 0.85 7.31 25.23
C SER A 100 0.72 6.52 23.93
N GLU A 101 -0.43 6.56 23.23
CA GLU A 101 -0.59 5.92 21.92
C GLU A 101 0.19 6.65 20.80
N ALA A 102 0.50 7.94 20.99
CA ALA A 102 1.20 8.76 20.01
C ALA A 102 2.74 8.66 20.06
N THR A 103 3.30 8.05 21.10
CA THR A 103 4.74 7.86 21.35
C THR A 103 5.20 6.42 21.18
#